data_AF-A0A662GLY7-F1
#
_entry.id   AF-A0A662GLY7-F1
#
_cell.length_a   1.000
_cell.length_b   1.000
_cell.length_c   1.000
_cell.angle_alpha   90.00
_cell.angle_beta   90.00
_cell.angle_gamma   90.00
#
_symmetry.space_group_name_H-M   'P 1'
#
loop_
_entity.id
_entity.type
_entity.pdbx_description
1 polymer ?
#
loop_
_entity_poly.entity_id
_entity_poly.type
_entity_poly.pdbx_seq_one_letter_code
_entity_poly.pdbx_strand_id
1 'polypeptide(L)'
;MGAVLPSDLLVARARGPYVLPLYSRMSDRDLYVAGRLIEAFRSHVGRRRGELEERLRELEDEAFRLGCDYRFARGLIHLLYRRAEFSRPRTKVNPLRARLEVFAEASRALGGFALTEGERERVLRAVAERLGVSVSELVEAFDAAYEEEQVLASFSDVSPEELLRAYNLSLTQTLLFKALEVVADVRISGTAAKVLLFNVKRLGLMYTAERLARGVRIRVDGPASVVKQTERYGTRMAELVPYVMAADEWRISARVRRRGRLYRFSVSSSLSHLFPEVELRWAEYDSSVEEQFYRRFQTLGSGWRIEREPEPLVAGRHILVPDFAFTKGGVKVYLEIVGFWTEDYLRRKLEKLRSLRGVNMILAVDERLACSSFRELGLGDVI
;
A
#
# COMPACT_ATOMS: atom_id res chain seq x y z
N MET A 1 -8.34 3.05 1.09
CA MET A 1 -8.01 1.61 1.19
C MET A 1 -6.79 1.42 2.08
N GLY A 2 -6.80 0.39 2.94
CA GLY A 2 -5.94 0.25 4.13
C GLY A 2 -4.43 0.31 3.87
N ALA A 3 -3.76 1.19 4.62
CA ALA A 3 -2.31 1.31 4.75
C ALA A 3 -1.65 0.08 5.38
N VAL A 4 -0.66 -0.53 4.73
CA VAL A 4 0.23 -1.55 5.33
C VAL A 4 1.01 -0.91 6.50
N LEU A 5 1.05 -1.56 7.67
CA LEU A 5 1.94 -1.16 8.77
C LEU A 5 3.41 -1.43 8.41
N PRO A 6 4.36 -0.62 8.90
CA PRO A 6 5.78 -0.96 8.90
C PRO A 6 6.02 -2.38 9.45
N SER A 7 6.94 -3.13 8.85
CA SER A 7 7.16 -4.56 9.17
C SER A 7 7.60 -4.79 10.62
N ASP A 8 8.25 -3.81 11.24
CA ASP A 8 8.68 -3.75 12.64
C ASP A 8 7.50 -3.59 13.61
N LEU A 9 6.39 -3.00 13.17
CA LEU A 9 5.14 -2.88 13.93
C LEU A 9 4.23 -4.10 13.81
N LEU A 10 4.61 -5.12 13.02
CA LEU A 10 3.85 -6.36 12.90
C LEU A 10 3.88 -7.16 14.21
N VAL A 11 2.71 -7.27 14.86
CA VAL A 11 2.52 -8.10 16.04
C VAL A 11 1.88 -9.43 15.65
N ALA A 12 2.69 -10.49 15.60
CA ALA A 12 2.24 -11.84 15.30
C ALA A 12 2.97 -12.91 16.12
N ARG A 13 2.21 -13.90 16.59
CA ARG A 13 2.69 -15.04 17.37
C ARG A 13 2.82 -16.28 16.47
N ALA A 14 3.93 -17.00 16.61
CA ALA A 14 4.08 -18.32 16.01
C ALA A 14 3.53 -19.37 16.97
N ARG A 15 2.72 -20.30 16.48
CA ARG A 15 2.21 -21.46 17.24
C ARG A 15 2.31 -22.70 16.35
N GLY A 16 3.30 -23.55 16.63
CA GLY A 16 3.61 -24.70 15.78
C GLY A 16 3.93 -24.26 14.34
N PRO A 17 3.26 -24.81 13.31
CA PRO A 17 3.47 -24.42 11.91
C PRO A 17 2.69 -23.15 11.51
N TYR A 18 1.98 -22.50 12.44
CA TYR A 18 1.10 -21.37 12.15
C TYR A 18 1.68 -20.04 12.61
N VAL A 19 1.38 -18.97 11.88
CA VAL A 19 1.60 -17.58 12.30
C VAL A 19 0.25 -16.89 12.43
N LEU A 20 0.03 -16.26 13.58
CA LEU A 20 -1.24 -15.66 13.99
C LEU A 20 -1.01 -14.19 14.34
N PRO A 21 -1.54 -13.24 13.56
CA PRO A 21 -1.60 -11.83 13.99
C PRO A 21 -2.31 -11.72 15.33
N LEU A 22 -1.82 -10.86 16.20
CA LEU A 22 -2.52 -10.52 17.45
C LEU A 22 -3.53 -9.41 17.15
N TYR A 23 -4.68 -9.79 16.59
CA TYR A 23 -5.77 -8.86 16.36
C TYR A 23 -6.29 -8.27 17.67
N SER A 24 -6.62 -6.98 17.65
CA SER A 24 -7.46 -6.38 18.69
C SER A 24 -8.83 -7.04 18.66
N ARG A 25 -9.36 -7.32 19.86
CA ARG A 25 -10.71 -7.86 20.05
C ARG A 25 -11.71 -6.80 20.49
N MET A 26 -11.37 -5.52 20.32
CA MET A 26 -12.17 -4.39 20.83
C MET A 26 -12.50 -4.54 22.32
N SER A 27 -11.53 -5.01 23.11
CA SER A 27 -11.69 -5.04 24.57
C SER A 27 -11.74 -3.61 25.12
N ASP A 28 -12.32 -3.41 26.30
CA ASP A 28 -12.38 -2.09 26.95
C ASP A 28 -11.02 -1.41 27.01
N ARG A 29 -9.96 -2.18 27.26
CA ARG A 29 -8.57 -1.70 27.25
C ARG A 29 -8.14 -1.22 25.86
N ASP A 30 -8.40 -2.00 24.81
CA ASP A 30 -8.01 -1.63 23.45
C ASP A 30 -8.78 -0.38 22.99
N LEU A 31 -10.08 -0.30 23.31
CA LEU A 31 -10.95 0.85 23.03
C LEU A 31 -10.48 2.10 23.79
N TYR A 32 -10.13 1.96 25.07
CA TYR A 32 -9.59 3.04 25.88
C TYR A 32 -8.30 3.61 25.27
N VAL A 33 -7.33 2.74 24.93
CA VAL A 33 -6.06 3.18 24.31
C VAL A 33 -6.32 3.87 22.97
N ALA A 34 -7.16 3.28 22.11
CA ALA A 34 -7.52 3.88 20.82
C ALA A 34 -8.18 5.26 20.99
N GLY A 35 -9.15 5.39 21.90
CA GLY A 35 -9.84 6.65 22.18
C GLY A 35 -8.90 7.74 22.70
N ARG A 36 -7.97 7.39 23.59
CA ARG A 36 -6.97 8.34 24.13
C ARG A 36 -6.02 8.86 23.05
N LEU A 37 -5.62 7.98 22.12
CA LEU A 37 -4.77 8.38 20.99
C LEU A 37 -5.54 9.28 20.01
N ILE A 38 -6.78 8.94 19.68
CA ILE A 38 -7.65 9.76 18.81
C ILE A 38 -7.82 11.16 19.42
N GLU A 39 -8.12 11.24 20.72
CA GLU A 39 -8.32 12.52 21.42
C GLU A 39 -7.02 13.36 21.45
N ALA A 40 -5.85 12.72 21.53
CA ALA A 40 -4.59 13.43 21.40
C ALA A 40 -4.47 14.12 20.04
N PHE A 41 -4.75 13.45 18.92
CA PHE A 41 -4.73 14.09 17.60
C PHE A 41 -5.81 15.19 17.48
N ARG A 42 -7.03 14.93 17.96
CA ARG A 42 -8.14 15.89 17.90
C ARG A 42 -7.83 17.19 18.65
N SER A 43 -7.31 17.09 19.87
CA SER A 43 -6.98 18.24 20.72
C SER A 43 -5.70 18.99 20.31
N HIS A 44 -4.90 18.43 19.40
CA HIS A 44 -3.66 19.05 18.90
C HIS A 44 -3.81 19.70 17.52
N VAL A 45 -5.01 19.71 16.92
CA VAL A 45 -5.25 20.51 15.71
C VAL A 45 -4.93 21.98 15.99
N GLY A 46 -4.09 22.58 15.16
CA GLY A 46 -3.55 23.93 15.34
C GLY A 46 -2.32 24.03 16.23
N ARG A 47 -1.84 22.93 16.83
CA ARG A 47 -0.64 22.89 17.69
C ARG A 47 0.55 22.26 16.97
N ARG A 48 1.74 22.44 17.55
CA ARG A 48 3.00 21.90 17.00
C ARG A 48 3.05 20.39 17.09
N ARG A 49 3.71 19.78 16.11
CA ARG A 49 3.91 18.34 16.01
C ARG A 49 4.76 17.81 17.17
N GLY A 50 5.78 18.54 17.61
CA GLY A 50 6.59 18.15 18.76
C GLY A 50 5.75 17.97 20.04
N GLU A 51 4.79 18.87 20.29
CA GLU A 51 3.87 18.77 21.43
C GLU A 51 2.97 17.52 21.34
N LEU A 52 2.48 17.21 20.13
CA LEU A 52 1.74 15.97 19.89
C LEU A 52 2.64 14.75 20.12
N GLU A 53 3.86 14.73 19.60
CA GLU A 53 4.80 13.61 19.75
C GLU A 53 5.20 13.36 21.21
N GLU A 54 5.38 14.41 22.02
CA GLU A 54 5.52 14.30 23.47
C GLU A 54 4.30 13.65 24.11
N ARG A 55 3.09 14.13 23.79
CA ARG A 55 1.85 13.56 24.33
C ARG A 55 1.66 12.10 23.92
N LEU A 56 2.00 11.74 22.68
CA LEU A 56 1.89 10.37 22.19
C LEU A 56 2.87 9.43 22.90
N ARG A 57 4.09 9.88 23.23
CA ARG A 57 5.06 9.10 24.02
C ARG A 57 4.51 8.75 25.41
N GLU A 58 3.89 9.71 26.09
CA GLU A 58 3.23 9.45 27.39
C GLU A 58 2.12 8.40 27.29
N LEU A 59 1.32 8.46 26.22
CA LEU A 59 0.23 7.50 25.97
C LEU A 59 0.74 6.11 25.58
N GLU A 60 1.86 6.02 24.85
CA GLU A 60 2.54 4.74 24.60
C GLU A 60 2.96 4.07 25.92
N ASP A 61 3.56 4.83 26.84
CA ASP A 61 3.97 4.35 28.15
C ASP A 61 2.78 3.97 29.05
N GLU A 62 1.68 4.73 28.98
CA GLU A 62 0.41 4.38 29.63
C GLU A 62 -0.14 3.05 29.09
N ALA A 63 -0.20 2.89 27.76
CA ALA A 63 -0.67 1.66 27.12
C ALA A 63 0.20 0.45 27.49
N PHE A 64 1.53 0.63 27.55
CA PHE A 64 2.45 -0.42 27.98
C PHE A 64 2.19 -0.85 29.43
N ARG A 65 1.98 0.10 30.36
CA ARG A 65 1.62 -0.18 31.76
C ARG A 65 0.29 -0.93 31.91
N LEU A 66 -0.65 -0.73 30.98
CA LEU A 66 -1.91 -1.48 30.89
C LEU A 66 -1.74 -2.89 30.27
N GLY A 67 -0.50 -3.32 29.98
CA GLY A 67 -0.20 -4.63 29.44
C GLY A 67 -0.40 -4.76 27.93
N CYS A 68 -0.42 -3.64 27.18
CA CYS A 68 -0.35 -3.69 25.73
C CYS A 68 1.09 -3.88 25.23
N ASP A 69 1.24 -4.53 24.09
CA ASP A 69 2.52 -4.53 23.36
C ASP A 69 2.80 -3.12 22.83
N TYR A 70 4.01 -2.58 22.99
CA TYR A 70 4.31 -1.21 22.54
C TYR A 70 4.04 -1.01 21.03
N ARG A 71 4.16 -2.08 20.23
CA ARG A 71 3.86 -2.04 18.77
C ARG A 71 2.38 -1.88 18.49
N PHE A 72 1.51 -2.23 19.42
CA PHE A 72 0.07 -1.98 19.31
C PHE A 72 -0.21 -0.48 19.27
N ALA A 73 0.21 0.25 20.32
CA ALA A 73 0.03 1.70 20.40
C ALA A 73 0.68 2.42 19.22
N ARG A 74 1.94 2.07 18.89
CA ARG A 74 2.64 2.61 17.71
C ARG A 74 1.93 2.32 16.39
N GLY A 75 1.34 1.13 16.26
CA GLY A 75 0.56 0.77 15.08
C GLY A 75 -0.69 1.63 14.93
N LEU A 76 -1.39 1.94 16.03
CA LEU A 76 -2.52 2.87 16.03
C LEU A 76 -2.09 4.30 15.69
N ILE A 77 -1.00 4.77 16.31
CA ILE A 77 -0.40 6.08 16.03
C ILE A 77 -0.05 6.21 14.54
N HIS A 78 0.57 5.19 13.95
CA HIS A 78 0.91 5.16 12.53
C HIS A 78 -0.33 5.29 11.62
N LEU A 79 -1.46 4.73 12.02
CA LEU A 79 -2.72 4.85 11.28
C LEU A 79 -3.36 6.24 11.46
N LEU A 80 -3.23 6.83 12.65
CA LEU A 80 -3.73 8.18 12.93
C LEU A 80 -2.92 9.26 12.20
N TYR A 81 -1.60 9.11 12.07
CA TYR A 81 -0.77 10.00 11.26
C TYR A 81 -1.21 10.10 9.80
N ARG A 82 -1.77 9.02 9.23
CA ARG A 82 -2.29 9.03 7.85
C ARG A 82 -3.60 9.80 7.70
N ARG A 83 -4.26 10.07 8.82
CA ARG A 83 -5.48 10.89 8.91
C ARG A 83 -5.16 12.34 9.32
N ALA A 84 -3.89 12.66 9.50
CA ALA A 84 -3.40 13.96 9.92
C ALA A 84 -2.69 14.67 8.76
N GLU A 85 -3.00 15.94 8.57
CA GLU A 85 -2.30 16.80 7.61
C GLU A 85 -1.45 17.80 8.36
N PHE A 86 -0.14 17.78 8.10
CA PHE A 86 0.79 18.72 8.71
C PHE A 86 1.16 19.81 7.71
N SER A 87 1.25 21.04 8.22
CA SER A 87 1.70 22.19 7.46
C SER A 87 2.91 22.82 8.13
N ARG A 88 3.83 23.37 7.34
CA ARG A 88 4.91 24.18 7.90
C ARG A 88 4.34 25.51 8.37
N PRO A 89 4.82 26.06 9.50
CA PRO A 89 4.42 27.37 9.96
C PRO A 89 4.78 28.44 8.91
N ARG A 90 3.97 29.50 8.85
CA ARG A 90 4.20 30.61 7.92
C ARG A 90 5.24 31.55 8.50
N THR A 91 6.36 31.69 7.81
CA THR A 91 7.47 32.55 8.23
C THR A 91 7.76 33.60 7.16
N LYS A 92 8.29 34.77 7.55
CA LYS A 92 8.61 35.88 6.62
C LYS A 92 9.68 35.50 5.59
N VAL A 93 10.59 34.60 5.96
CA VAL A 93 11.61 34.02 5.09
C VAL A 93 11.32 32.55 4.90
N ASN A 94 11.58 32.02 3.70
CA ASN A 94 11.52 30.58 3.46
C ASN A 94 12.49 29.83 4.41
N PRO A 95 12.02 28.82 5.17
CA PRO A 95 12.85 28.15 6.18
C PRO A 95 14.15 27.52 5.68
N LEU A 96 14.13 26.91 4.48
CA LEU A 96 15.33 26.31 3.88
C LEU A 96 16.34 27.40 3.51
N ARG A 97 15.86 28.52 2.96
CA ARG A 97 16.72 29.68 2.63
C ARG A 97 17.35 30.27 3.89
N ALA A 98 16.57 30.45 4.96
CA ALA A 98 17.08 30.95 6.24
C ALA A 98 18.25 30.08 6.75
N ARG A 99 18.09 28.75 6.74
CA ARG A 99 19.16 27.83 7.16
C ARG A 99 20.40 27.89 6.28
N LEU A 100 20.22 27.89 4.96
CA LEU A 100 21.34 27.95 4.01
C LEU A 100 22.16 29.22 4.21
N GLU A 101 21.51 30.37 4.35
CA GLU A 101 22.20 31.66 4.56
C GLU A 101 22.93 31.72 5.91
N VAL A 102 22.29 31.23 6.98
CA VAL A 102 22.93 31.14 8.32
C VAL A 102 24.15 30.23 8.30
N PHE A 103 24.04 29.04 7.72
CA PHE A 103 25.19 28.12 7.63
C PHE A 103 26.29 28.63 6.70
N ALA A 104 25.93 29.23 5.56
CA ALA A 104 26.92 29.82 4.65
C ALA A 104 27.68 30.98 5.32
N GLU A 105 26.98 31.82 6.07
CA GLU A 105 27.62 32.91 6.82
C GLU A 105 28.50 32.39 7.96
N ALA A 106 28.06 31.37 8.70
CA ALA A 106 28.89 30.72 9.72
C ALA A 106 30.15 30.10 9.12
N SER A 107 30.05 29.45 7.96
CA SER A 107 31.22 28.93 7.22
C SER A 107 32.17 30.05 6.79
N ARG A 108 31.64 31.14 6.23
CA ARG A 108 32.44 32.26 5.72
C ARG A 108 33.14 33.04 6.83
N ALA A 109 32.43 33.33 7.91
CA ALA A 109 32.92 34.21 8.97
C ALA A 109 33.72 33.48 10.06
N LEU A 110 33.42 32.19 10.31
CA LEU A 110 33.94 31.44 11.46
C LEU A 110 34.59 30.11 11.07
N GLY A 111 34.63 29.76 9.78
CA GLY A 111 35.16 28.46 9.33
C GLY A 111 34.22 27.28 9.58
N GLY A 112 32.97 27.52 9.95
CA GLY A 112 31.91 26.49 9.97
C GLY A 112 30.92 26.62 11.13
N PHE A 113 31.42 26.85 12.34
CA PHE A 113 30.62 26.75 13.56
C PHE A 113 30.85 27.96 14.46
N ALA A 114 29.79 28.41 15.14
CA ALA A 114 29.92 29.35 16.25
C ALA A 114 30.20 28.58 17.55
N LEU A 115 31.25 28.98 18.27
CA LEU A 115 31.66 28.38 19.55
C LEU A 115 31.21 29.22 20.75
N THR A 116 30.83 30.48 20.51
CA THR A 116 30.35 31.42 21.52
C THR A 116 29.02 32.06 21.13
N GLU A 117 28.26 32.53 22.11
CA GLU A 117 26.99 33.24 21.86
C GLU A 117 27.22 34.53 21.05
N GLY A 118 28.33 35.23 21.29
CA GLY A 118 28.67 36.46 20.54
C GLY A 118 28.99 36.20 19.07
N GLU A 119 29.60 35.07 18.73
CA GLU A 119 29.81 34.64 17.34
C GLU A 119 28.49 34.27 16.67
N ARG A 120 27.64 33.51 17.37
CA ARG A 120 26.30 33.15 16.91
C ARG A 120 25.47 34.39 16.60
N GLU A 121 25.43 35.34 17.52
CA GLU A 121 24.64 36.56 17.37
C GLU A 121 25.15 37.42 16.20
N ARG A 122 26.48 37.48 15.98
CA ARG A 122 27.09 38.17 14.84
C ARG A 122 26.65 37.59 13.50
N VAL A 123 26.67 36.25 13.37
CA VAL A 123 26.21 35.55 12.16
C VAL A 123 24.73 35.82 11.92
N LEU A 124 23.90 35.67 12.94
CA LEU A 124 22.45 35.86 12.82
C LEU A 124 22.11 37.30 12.44
N ARG A 125 22.75 38.32 13.04
CA ARG A 125 22.55 39.74 12.66
C ARG A 125 22.93 40.00 11.21
N ALA A 126 24.09 39.53 10.77
CA ALA A 126 24.57 39.73 9.39
C ALA A 126 23.62 39.12 8.35
N VAL A 127 23.04 37.95 8.64
CA VAL A 127 22.07 37.30 7.76
C VAL A 127 20.70 37.96 7.83
N ALA A 128 20.26 38.37 9.02
CA ALA A 128 18.98 39.05 9.22
C ALA A 128 18.95 40.38 8.45
N GLU A 129 20.02 41.18 8.53
CA GLU A 129 20.19 42.42 7.75
C GLU A 129 20.15 42.15 6.24
N ARG A 130 20.86 41.12 5.76
CA ARG A 130 20.88 40.75 4.34
C ARG A 130 19.52 40.32 3.81
N LEU A 131 18.74 39.63 4.64
CA LEU A 131 17.41 39.15 4.28
C LEU A 131 16.28 40.15 4.59
N GLY A 132 16.61 41.31 5.17
CA GLY A 132 15.66 42.37 5.48
C GLY A 132 14.64 42.00 6.56
N VAL A 133 15.03 41.16 7.52
CA VAL A 133 14.17 40.70 8.62
C VAL A 133 14.84 40.92 9.97
N SER A 134 14.10 40.82 11.06
CA SER A 134 14.70 40.84 12.40
C SER A 134 15.47 39.53 12.67
N VAL A 135 16.38 39.54 13.65
CA VAL A 135 17.06 38.31 14.10
C VAL A 135 16.04 37.29 14.63
N SER A 136 14.99 37.73 15.33
CA SER A 136 13.96 36.81 15.83
C SER A 136 13.18 36.15 14.70
N GLU A 137 12.83 36.92 13.66
CA GLU A 137 12.12 36.42 12.47
C GLU A 137 12.99 35.47 11.65
N LEU A 138 14.30 35.72 11.61
CA LEU A 138 15.26 34.81 10.99
C LEU A 138 15.35 33.49 11.78
N VAL A 139 15.44 33.56 13.11
CA VAL A 139 15.50 32.37 13.98
C VAL A 139 14.20 31.57 13.86
N GLU A 140 13.04 32.23 13.90
CA GLU A 140 11.74 31.59 13.68
C GLU A 140 11.68 30.87 12.32
N ALA A 141 12.13 31.54 11.25
CA ALA A 141 12.24 30.91 9.93
C ALA A 141 13.23 29.75 9.90
N PHE A 142 14.37 29.87 10.58
CA PHE A 142 15.38 28.83 10.68
C PHE A 142 14.82 27.58 11.36
N ASP A 143 14.11 27.75 12.47
CA ASP A 143 13.56 26.67 13.28
C ASP A 143 12.31 26.03 12.64
N ALA A 144 11.50 26.81 11.91
CA ALA A 144 10.36 26.34 11.12
C ALA A 144 10.71 25.27 10.05
N ALA A 145 12.00 25.01 9.82
CA ALA A 145 12.45 23.93 8.94
C ALA A 145 12.40 22.55 9.61
N TYR A 146 12.42 22.47 10.94
CA TYR A 146 12.35 21.22 11.69
C TYR A 146 10.95 20.60 11.60
N GLU A 147 10.87 19.26 11.59
CA GLU A 147 9.61 18.54 11.48
C GLU A 147 8.73 18.72 12.72
N GLU A 148 9.34 18.83 13.90
CA GLU A 148 8.66 19.07 15.19
C GLU A 148 7.92 20.41 15.23
N GLU A 149 8.40 21.41 14.47
CA GLU A 149 7.77 22.74 14.36
C GLU A 149 6.60 22.78 13.35
N GLN A 150 6.34 21.68 12.64
CA GLN A 150 5.14 21.58 11.82
C GLN A 150 3.89 21.69 12.67
N VAL A 151 2.83 22.29 12.13
CA VAL A 151 1.54 22.41 12.79
C VAL A 151 0.59 21.37 12.22
N LEU A 152 -0.12 20.67 13.09
CA LEU A 152 -1.22 19.79 12.68
C LEU A 152 -2.37 20.66 12.14
N ALA A 153 -2.48 20.75 10.82
CA ALA A 153 -3.44 21.64 10.15
C ALA A 153 -4.86 21.07 10.20
N SER A 154 -5.01 19.77 9.99
CA SER A 154 -6.30 19.08 10.01
C SER A 154 -6.13 17.64 10.48
N PHE A 155 -7.20 17.07 11.03
CA PHE A 155 -7.27 15.66 11.40
C PHE A 155 -8.64 15.08 11.03
N SER A 156 -8.63 14.00 10.25
CA SER A 156 -9.81 13.27 9.81
C SER A 156 -10.23 12.25 10.87
N ASP A 157 -11.25 12.61 11.64
CA ASP A 157 -11.71 11.87 12.82
C ASP A 157 -12.10 10.41 12.52
N VAL A 158 -12.08 9.57 13.56
CA VAL A 158 -12.37 8.13 13.49
C VAL A 158 -12.84 7.62 14.85
N SER A 159 -13.78 6.67 14.87
CA SER A 159 -14.13 6.00 16.12
C SER A 159 -13.03 5.03 16.58
N PRO A 160 -12.92 4.76 17.89
CA PRO A 160 -12.01 3.72 18.40
C PRO A 160 -12.20 2.37 17.70
N GLU A 161 -13.45 1.95 17.48
CA GLU A 161 -13.80 0.69 16.83
C GLU A 161 -13.31 0.63 15.39
N GLU A 162 -13.53 1.68 14.60
CA GLU A 162 -13.05 1.77 13.22
C GLU A 162 -11.52 1.78 13.15
N LEU A 163 -10.84 2.46 14.08
CA LEU A 163 -9.39 2.46 14.15
C LEU A 163 -8.83 1.06 14.45
N LEU A 164 -9.43 0.34 15.41
CA LEU A 164 -9.03 -1.03 15.75
C LEU A 164 -9.31 -2.02 14.62
N ARG A 165 -10.42 -1.85 13.90
CA ARG A 165 -10.71 -2.62 12.67
C ARG A 165 -9.66 -2.36 11.59
N ALA A 166 -9.32 -1.09 11.37
CA ALA A 166 -8.28 -0.71 10.43
C ALA A 166 -6.92 -1.30 10.82
N TYR A 167 -6.59 -1.28 12.12
CA TYR A 167 -5.39 -1.93 12.67
C TYR A 167 -5.34 -3.43 12.37
N ASN A 168 -6.43 -4.15 12.58
CA ASN A 168 -6.51 -5.58 12.29
C ASN A 168 -6.31 -5.88 10.80
N LEU A 169 -6.94 -5.10 9.92
CA LEU A 169 -6.73 -5.20 8.47
C LEU A 169 -5.26 -4.94 8.11
N SER A 170 -4.67 -3.86 8.64
CA SER A 170 -3.28 -3.52 8.39
C SER A 170 -2.31 -4.59 8.90
N LEU A 171 -2.59 -5.25 10.04
CA LEU A 171 -1.80 -6.41 10.50
C LEU A 171 -1.84 -7.57 9.51
N THR A 172 -3.03 -7.91 8.98
CA THR A 172 -3.16 -8.95 7.95
C THR A 172 -2.37 -8.57 6.70
N GLN A 173 -2.56 -7.34 6.22
CA GLN A 173 -1.86 -6.80 5.06
C GLN A 173 -0.33 -6.86 5.23
N THR A 174 0.20 -6.41 6.37
CA THR A 174 1.64 -6.45 6.67
C THR A 174 2.17 -7.87 6.80
N LEU A 175 1.40 -8.80 7.38
CA LEU A 175 1.78 -10.20 7.43
C LEU A 175 1.90 -10.79 6.02
N LEU A 176 0.94 -10.46 5.15
CA LEU A 176 0.91 -10.96 3.79
C LEU A 176 1.98 -10.31 2.90
N PHE A 177 2.45 -9.10 3.18
CA PHE A 177 3.46 -8.38 2.38
C PHE A 177 4.66 -9.23 1.95
N LYS A 178 5.13 -10.19 2.78
CA LYS A 178 6.24 -11.12 2.46
C LYS A 178 5.79 -12.58 2.30
N ALA A 179 4.53 -12.82 1.98
CA ALA A 179 4.04 -14.16 1.68
C ALA A 179 4.75 -14.71 0.43
N LEU A 180 4.97 -16.03 0.40
CA LEU A 180 5.38 -16.78 -0.79
C LEU A 180 4.20 -17.07 -1.71
N GLU A 181 3.00 -17.06 -1.14
CA GLU A 181 1.77 -17.42 -1.82
C GLU A 181 0.59 -16.98 -0.96
N VAL A 182 -0.45 -16.47 -1.62
CA VAL A 182 -1.75 -16.18 -1.03
C VAL A 182 -2.82 -16.90 -1.85
N VAL A 183 -3.71 -17.61 -1.18
CA VAL A 183 -4.88 -18.26 -1.75
C VAL A 183 -6.11 -17.68 -1.07
N ALA A 184 -7.00 -17.10 -1.87
CA ALA A 184 -8.27 -16.55 -1.43
C ALA A 184 -9.42 -17.35 -2.06
N ASP A 185 -10.22 -18.01 -1.24
CA ASP A 185 -11.46 -18.65 -1.64
C ASP A 185 -12.61 -17.72 -1.25
N VAL A 186 -13.43 -17.32 -2.23
CA VAL A 186 -14.57 -16.43 -2.02
C VAL A 186 -15.86 -17.08 -2.50
N ARG A 187 -16.93 -16.93 -1.72
CA ARG A 187 -18.30 -17.13 -2.17
C ARG A 187 -18.85 -15.77 -2.56
N ILE A 188 -19.25 -15.66 -3.82
CA ILE A 188 -19.65 -14.40 -4.42
C ILE A 188 -20.53 -14.67 -5.65
N SER A 189 -21.46 -13.76 -5.95
CA SER A 189 -22.32 -13.82 -7.13
C SER A 189 -21.54 -13.56 -8.42
N GLY A 190 -22.09 -13.88 -9.59
CA GLY A 190 -21.42 -13.69 -10.89
C GLY A 190 -21.01 -12.23 -11.16
N THR A 191 -21.94 -11.28 -10.96
CA THR A 191 -21.67 -9.86 -11.18
C THR A 191 -20.60 -9.34 -10.22
N ALA A 192 -20.68 -9.70 -8.93
CA ALA A 192 -19.68 -9.27 -7.94
C ALA A 192 -18.33 -9.98 -8.15
N ALA A 193 -18.32 -11.23 -8.62
CA ALA A 193 -17.09 -11.93 -9.02
C ALA A 193 -16.36 -11.21 -10.15
N LYS A 194 -17.11 -10.66 -11.12
CA LYS A 194 -16.56 -9.83 -12.20
C LYS A 194 -15.80 -8.64 -11.60
N VAL A 195 -16.46 -7.83 -10.76
CA VAL A 195 -15.84 -6.66 -10.11
C VAL A 195 -14.58 -7.04 -9.33
N LEU A 196 -14.64 -8.11 -8.53
CA LEU A 196 -13.51 -8.62 -7.77
C LEU A 196 -12.34 -8.97 -8.70
N LEU A 197 -12.59 -9.77 -9.74
CA LEU A 197 -11.57 -10.24 -10.66
C LEU A 197 -10.90 -9.09 -11.42
N PHE A 198 -11.66 -8.07 -11.82
CA PHE A 198 -11.09 -6.87 -12.43
C PHE A 198 -10.26 -6.05 -11.46
N ASN A 199 -10.72 -5.85 -10.22
CA ASN A 199 -9.93 -5.17 -9.20
C ASN A 199 -8.62 -5.91 -8.92
N VAL A 200 -8.64 -7.25 -8.85
CA VAL A 200 -7.43 -8.07 -8.70
C VAL A 200 -6.50 -7.94 -9.90
N LYS A 201 -7.05 -7.98 -11.12
CA LYS A 201 -6.28 -7.83 -12.35
C LYS A 201 -5.52 -6.49 -12.38
N ARG A 202 -6.17 -5.40 -11.95
CA ARG A 202 -5.57 -4.06 -11.86
C ARG A 202 -4.42 -3.93 -10.87
N LEU A 203 -4.30 -4.84 -9.91
CA LEU A 203 -3.12 -4.89 -9.02
C LEU A 203 -1.85 -5.33 -9.75
N GLY A 204 -1.96 -5.85 -10.98
CA GLY A 204 -0.84 -6.30 -11.80
C GLY A 204 -0.12 -7.53 -11.23
N LEU A 205 -0.79 -8.29 -10.35
CA LEU A 205 -0.21 -9.41 -9.63
C LEU A 205 -0.02 -10.64 -10.53
N MET A 206 0.92 -11.51 -10.15
CA MET A 206 1.04 -12.85 -10.72
C MET A 206 -0.03 -13.75 -10.11
N TYR A 207 -1.24 -13.65 -10.63
CA TYR A 207 -2.37 -14.42 -10.12
C TYR A 207 -2.90 -15.43 -11.14
N THR A 208 -3.65 -16.38 -10.61
CA THR A 208 -4.51 -17.29 -11.35
C THR A 208 -5.86 -17.34 -10.66
N ALA A 209 -6.94 -17.39 -11.45
CA ALA A 209 -8.29 -17.50 -10.95
C ALA A 209 -8.91 -18.83 -11.40
N GLU A 210 -9.67 -19.45 -10.50
CA GLU A 210 -10.39 -20.69 -10.75
C GLU A 210 -11.83 -20.60 -10.26
N ARG A 211 -12.77 -21.11 -11.06
CA ARG A 211 -14.17 -21.24 -10.68
C ARG A 211 -14.34 -22.33 -9.63
N LEU A 212 -15.03 -22.00 -8.55
CA LEU A 212 -15.50 -22.96 -7.54
C LEU A 212 -17.00 -23.23 -7.75
N ALA A 213 -17.53 -24.25 -7.07
CA ALA A 213 -18.96 -24.59 -7.13
C ALA A 213 -19.86 -23.40 -6.74
N ARG A 214 -19.42 -22.60 -5.77
CA ARG A 214 -20.11 -21.39 -5.29
C ARG A 214 -19.14 -20.23 -5.12
N GLY A 215 -18.49 -19.80 -6.21
CA GLY A 215 -17.64 -18.60 -6.23
C GLY A 215 -16.32 -18.81 -6.96
N VAL A 216 -15.23 -18.22 -6.45
CA VAL A 216 -13.93 -18.15 -7.12
C VAL A 216 -12.79 -18.40 -6.15
N ARG A 217 -11.74 -19.07 -6.63
CA ARG A 217 -10.42 -19.16 -5.98
C ARG A 217 -9.44 -18.26 -6.71
N ILE A 218 -8.81 -17.35 -5.98
CA ILE A 218 -7.72 -16.51 -6.48
C ILE A 218 -6.44 -16.97 -5.80
N ARG A 219 -5.46 -17.40 -6.60
CA ARG A 219 -4.12 -17.72 -6.12
C ARG A 219 -3.14 -16.69 -6.65
N VAL A 220 -2.41 -16.06 -5.75
CA VAL A 220 -1.37 -15.07 -6.04
C VAL A 220 -0.03 -15.64 -5.61
N ASP A 221 0.92 -15.67 -6.54
CA ASP A 221 2.31 -16.02 -6.25
C ASP A 221 2.97 -14.84 -5.53
N GLY A 222 3.78 -15.12 -4.50
CA GLY A 222 4.28 -14.08 -3.61
C GLY A 222 5.54 -13.35 -4.09
N PRO A 223 5.87 -12.18 -3.52
CA PRO A 223 7.10 -11.44 -3.81
C PRO A 223 8.37 -12.18 -3.35
N ALA A 224 8.27 -13.21 -2.51
CA ALA A 224 9.44 -13.99 -2.11
C ALA A 224 9.82 -15.09 -3.13
N SER A 225 8.99 -15.36 -4.15
CA SER A 225 9.42 -16.05 -5.38
C SER A 225 10.03 -15.10 -6.42
N VAL A 226 10.16 -13.81 -6.08
CA VAL A 226 10.61 -12.73 -6.94
C VAL A 226 11.97 -12.21 -6.43
N VAL A 227 12.96 -12.10 -7.31
CA VAL A 227 14.32 -11.66 -6.97
C VAL A 227 14.43 -10.13 -7.03
N LYS A 228 13.58 -9.45 -7.83
CA LYS A 228 13.57 -7.99 -8.03
C LYS A 228 12.19 -7.37 -7.81
N GLN A 229 12.10 -6.17 -7.22
CA GLN A 229 10.82 -5.44 -6.98
C GLN A 229 9.89 -6.04 -5.90
N THR A 230 10.46 -6.78 -4.94
CA THR A 230 9.75 -7.44 -3.82
C THR A 230 8.85 -6.50 -3.03
N GLU A 231 9.25 -5.25 -2.79
CA GLU A 231 8.47 -4.31 -1.97
C GLU A 231 7.25 -3.73 -2.71
N ARG A 232 7.42 -3.32 -3.97
CA ARG A 232 6.32 -2.83 -4.82
C ARG A 232 5.27 -3.93 -5.00
N TYR A 233 5.70 -5.15 -5.31
CA TYR A 233 4.81 -6.30 -5.47
C TYR A 233 4.13 -6.68 -4.14
N GLY A 234 4.88 -6.68 -3.02
CA GLY A 234 4.33 -6.98 -1.69
C GLY A 234 3.22 -6.01 -1.28
N THR A 235 3.37 -4.73 -1.61
CA THR A 235 2.33 -3.70 -1.37
C THR A 235 1.06 -4.03 -2.15
N ARG A 236 1.17 -4.28 -3.47
CA ARG A 236 0.03 -4.65 -4.32
C ARG A 236 -0.65 -5.94 -3.85
N MET A 237 0.12 -6.92 -3.37
CA MET A 237 -0.45 -8.16 -2.86
C MET A 237 -1.22 -7.93 -1.55
N ALA A 238 -0.81 -6.98 -0.71
CA ALA A 238 -1.56 -6.59 0.47
C ALA A 238 -2.85 -5.82 0.13
N GLU A 239 -2.88 -5.09 -1.00
CA GLU A 239 -4.09 -4.43 -1.54
C GLU A 239 -5.16 -5.44 -2.01
N LEU A 240 -4.84 -6.73 -2.18
CA LEU A 240 -5.81 -7.79 -2.47
C LEU A 240 -6.81 -7.99 -1.33
N VAL A 241 -6.36 -7.85 -0.08
CA VAL A 241 -7.09 -8.28 1.11
C VAL A 241 -8.47 -7.63 1.23
N PRO A 242 -8.60 -6.28 1.12
CA PRO A 242 -9.91 -5.63 1.20
C PRO A 242 -10.89 -6.12 0.13
N TYR A 243 -10.44 -6.33 -1.11
CA TYR A 243 -11.32 -6.81 -2.19
C TYR A 243 -11.87 -8.21 -1.91
N VAL A 244 -11.04 -9.11 -1.38
CA VAL A 244 -11.46 -10.45 -0.97
C VAL A 244 -12.42 -10.40 0.22
N MET A 245 -12.14 -9.53 1.20
CA MET A 245 -12.96 -9.39 2.40
C MET A 245 -14.34 -8.75 2.14
N ALA A 246 -14.53 -8.12 0.98
CA ALA A 246 -15.80 -7.56 0.54
C ALA A 246 -16.82 -8.61 0.06
N ALA A 247 -16.43 -9.88 -0.06
CA ALA A 247 -17.33 -10.98 -0.42
C ALA A 247 -18.15 -11.49 0.78
N ASP A 248 -19.29 -12.14 0.53
CA ASP A 248 -20.20 -12.65 1.56
C ASP A 248 -19.52 -13.67 2.49
N GLU A 249 -18.79 -14.62 1.90
CA GLU A 249 -17.91 -15.53 2.63
C GLU A 249 -16.55 -15.59 1.96
N TRP A 250 -15.51 -15.59 2.78
CA TRP A 250 -14.14 -15.61 2.30
C TRP A 250 -13.22 -16.39 3.23
N ARG A 251 -12.16 -16.95 2.66
CA ARG A 251 -11.02 -17.53 3.37
C ARG A 251 -9.74 -17.13 2.67
N ILE A 252 -8.83 -16.50 3.41
CA ILE A 252 -7.48 -16.18 2.95
C ILE A 252 -6.52 -17.13 3.65
N SER A 253 -5.71 -17.84 2.88
CA SER A 253 -4.63 -18.71 3.35
C SER A 253 -3.32 -18.28 2.73
N ALA A 254 -2.23 -18.29 3.49
CA ALA A 254 -0.93 -17.88 2.97
C ALA A 254 0.23 -18.70 3.55
N ARG A 255 1.30 -18.78 2.76
CA ARG A 255 2.60 -19.30 3.19
C ARG A 255 3.53 -18.12 3.45
N VAL A 256 3.93 -17.88 4.68
CA VAL A 256 4.69 -16.69 5.09
C VAL A 256 6.06 -17.10 5.63
N ARG A 257 7.12 -16.48 5.11
CA ARG A 257 8.48 -16.68 5.61
C ARG A 257 8.80 -15.63 6.67
N ARG A 258 9.13 -16.06 7.89
CA ARG A 258 9.47 -15.18 9.01
C ARG A 258 10.69 -15.72 9.75
N ARG A 259 11.74 -14.89 9.89
CA ARG A 259 13.02 -15.25 10.54
C ARG A 259 13.59 -16.59 10.01
N GLY A 260 13.64 -16.73 8.68
CA GLY A 260 14.15 -17.93 8.01
C GLY A 260 13.21 -19.14 7.99
N ARG A 261 12.15 -19.17 8.81
CA ARG A 261 11.20 -20.31 8.89
C ARG A 261 9.91 -20.05 8.11
N LEU A 262 9.36 -21.11 7.53
CA LEU A 262 8.08 -21.09 6.83
C LEU A 262 6.92 -21.34 7.81
N TYR A 263 5.89 -20.51 7.73
CA TYR A 263 4.65 -20.61 8.49
C TYR A 263 3.43 -20.60 7.58
N ARG A 264 2.32 -21.13 8.08
CA ARG A 264 1.00 -21.03 7.47
C ARG A 264 0.16 -19.99 8.20
N PHE A 265 -0.55 -19.18 7.44
CA PHE A 265 -1.55 -18.23 7.92
C PHE A 265 -2.90 -18.59 7.33
N SER A 266 -3.97 -18.43 8.09
CA SER A 266 -5.35 -18.59 7.61
C SER A 266 -6.28 -17.67 8.39
N VAL A 267 -7.19 -17.01 7.69
CA VAL A 267 -8.25 -16.18 8.25
C VAL A 267 -9.51 -16.34 7.38
N SER A 268 -10.69 -16.28 7.98
CA SER A 268 -11.98 -16.42 7.28
C SER A 268 -13.02 -15.42 7.76
N SER A 269 -14.12 -15.32 7.02
CA SER A 269 -15.28 -14.47 7.32
C SER A 269 -15.90 -14.71 8.71
N SER A 270 -15.58 -15.81 9.40
CA SER A 270 -15.90 -16.01 10.82
C SER A 270 -15.31 -14.93 11.75
N LEU A 271 -14.27 -14.22 11.30
CA LEU A 271 -13.66 -13.08 11.99
C LEU A 271 -13.95 -11.74 11.31
N SER A 272 -14.90 -11.67 10.36
CA SER A 272 -15.26 -10.44 9.63
C SER A 272 -15.56 -9.26 10.56
N HIS A 273 -16.23 -9.53 11.69
CA HIS A 273 -16.52 -8.55 12.74
C HIS A 273 -15.28 -7.91 13.39
N LEU A 274 -14.05 -8.35 13.11
CA LEU A 274 -12.80 -7.72 13.56
C LEU A 274 -12.18 -6.79 12.52
N PHE A 275 -12.70 -6.76 11.30
CA PHE A 275 -12.16 -6.00 10.17
C PHE A 275 -13.11 -4.85 9.79
N PRO A 276 -12.65 -3.88 8.98
CA PRO A 276 -13.52 -2.86 8.43
C PRO A 276 -14.51 -3.48 7.46
N GLU A 277 -15.70 -2.90 7.38
CA GLU A 277 -16.63 -3.21 6.29
C GLU A 277 -16.06 -2.63 5.00
N VAL A 278 -15.98 -3.46 3.97
CA VAL A 278 -15.44 -3.08 2.66
C VAL A 278 -16.51 -3.35 1.63
N GLU A 279 -16.94 -2.29 0.95
CA GLU A 279 -17.80 -2.45 -0.21
C GLU A 279 -17.00 -2.78 -1.46
N LEU A 280 -17.48 -3.75 -2.23
CA LEU A 280 -16.89 -4.10 -3.51
C LEU A 280 -17.37 -3.11 -4.58
N ARG A 281 -16.53 -2.11 -4.86
CA ARG A 281 -16.73 -1.15 -5.95
C ARG A 281 -15.65 -1.32 -7.01
N TRP A 282 -15.94 -0.89 -8.23
CA TRP A 282 -14.91 -0.77 -9.26
C TRP A 282 -13.83 0.19 -8.78
N ALA A 283 -12.57 -0.23 -8.81
CA ALA A 283 -11.47 0.66 -8.53
C ALA A 283 -11.48 1.82 -9.55
N GLU A 284 -11.28 3.05 -9.07
CA GLU A 284 -11.12 4.21 -9.95
C GLU A 284 -9.86 4.04 -10.82
N TYR A 285 -9.93 4.51 -12.06
CA TYR A 285 -8.81 4.46 -12.99
C TYR A 285 -7.73 5.46 -12.56
N ASP A 286 -6.60 4.94 -12.09
CA ASP A 286 -5.32 5.62 -12.30
C ASP A 286 -5.00 5.51 -13.79
N SER A 287 -4.54 6.61 -14.40
CA SER A 287 -3.88 6.74 -15.71
C SER A 287 -3.00 5.55 -16.14
N SER A 288 -3.64 4.44 -16.52
CA SER A 288 -2.98 3.15 -16.67
C SER A 288 -2.41 2.93 -18.07
N VAL A 289 -1.46 2.00 -18.19
CA VAL A 289 -0.87 1.59 -19.49
C VAL A 289 -1.97 1.16 -20.47
N GLU A 290 -3.02 0.50 -19.96
CA GLU A 290 -4.21 0.08 -20.68
C GLU A 290 -4.97 1.28 -21.26
N GLU A 291 -5.15 2.36 -20.49
CA GLU A 291 -5.83 3.54 -21.00
C GLU A 291 -5.05 4.20 -22.15
N GLN A 292 -3.74 4.34 -21.99
CA GLN A 292 -2.87 4.88 -23.06
C GLN A 292 -2.89 3.98 -24.30
N PHE A 293 -2.84 2.66 -24.11
CA PHE A 293 -2.95 1.68 -25.18
C PHE A 293 -4.26 1.84 -25.94
N TYR A 294 -5.40 1.91 -25.22
CA TYR A 294 -6.72 2.06 -25.82
C TYR A 294 -6.81 3.32 -26.68
N ARG A 295 -6.41 4.48 -26.12
CA ARG A 295 -6.44 5.76 -26.83
C ARG A 295 -5.58 5.72 -28.10
N ARG A 296 -4.34 5.21 -27.99
CA ARG A 296 -3.44 5.09 -29.16
C ARG A 296 -3.99 4.12 -30.20
N PHE A 297 -4.53 2.97 -29.79
CA PHE A 297 -5.08 1.99 -30.71
C PHE A 297 -6.24 2.55 -31.53
N GLN A 298 -7.13 3.33 -30.91
CA GLN A 298 -8.24 3.98 -31.62
C GLN A 298 -7.76 4.94 -32.72
N THR A 299 -6.63 5.63 -32.52
CA THR A 299 -6.08 6.58 -33.51
C THR A 299 -5.41 5.92 -34.71
N LEU A 300 -5.14 4.61 -34.69
CA LEU A 300 -4.43 3.91 -35.77
C LEU A 300 -5.28 3.67 -37.02
N GLY A 301 -6.61 3.77 -36.93
CA GLY A 301 -7.48 3.53 -38.10
C GLY A 301 -7.41 2.11 -38.68
N SER A 302 -7.03 1.11 -37.88
CA SER A 302 -6.75 -0.27 -38.33
C SER A 302 -7.98 -1.06 -38.83
N GLY A 303 -9.19 -0.52 -38.64
CA GLY A 303 -10.46 -1.17 -38.91
C GLY A 303 -10.85 -2.27 -37.91
N TRP A 304 -10.09 -2.43 -36.82
CA TRP A 304 -10.46 -3.30 -35.70
C TRP A 304 -11.26 -2.51 -34.66
N ARG A 305 -12.35 -3.09 -34.16
CA ARG A 305 -13.06 -2.56 -32.98
C ARG A 305 -12.40 -3.07 -31.71
N ILE A 306 -12.10 -2.18 -30.78
CA ILE A 306 -11.48 -2.48 -29.48
C ILE A 306 -12.51 -2.33 -28.36
N GLU A 307 -12.70 -3.38 -27.58
CA GLU A 307 -13.50 -3.45 -26.36
C GLU A 307 -12.55 -3.52 -25.17
N ARG A 308 -12.76 -2.69 -24.15
CA ARG A 308 -12.01 -2.73 -22.88
C ARG A 308 -12.72 -3.64 -21.90
N GLU A 309 -11.95 -4.29 -21.03
CA GLU A 309 -12.48 -5.08 -19.91
C GLU A 309 -13.63 -6.03 -20.34
N PRO A 310 -13.42 -6.82 -21.41
CA PRO A 310 -14.45 -7.74 -21.91
C PRO A 310 -14.82 -8.80 -20.87
N GLU A 311 -15.94 -9.50 -21.07
CA GLU A 311 -16.37 -10.57 -20.17
C GLU A 311 -15.26 -11.61 -19.89
N PRO A 312 -15.03 -12.00 -18.62
CA PRO A 312 -14.06 -13.02 -18.27
C PRO A 312 -14.30 -14.34 -19.01
N LEU A 313 -13.22 -14.95 -19.49
CA LEU A 313 -13.26 -16.23 -20.19
C LEU A 313 -13.14 -17.37 -19.18
N VAL A 314 -14.03 -18.35 -19.29
CA VAL A 314 -14.03 -19.54 -18.43
C VAL A 314 -13.71 -20.76 -19.27
N ALA A 315 -12.71 -21.53 -18.88
CA ALA A 315 -12.36 -22.79 -19.52
C ALA A 315 -12.06 -23.89 -18.51
N GLY A 316 -12.93 -24.90 -18.53
CA GLY A 316 -13.00 -25.87 -17.44
C GLY A 316 -13.19 -25.13 -16.12
N ARG A 317 -12.19 -25.22 -15.23
CA ARG A 317 -12.16 -24.51 -13.96
C ARG A 317 -11.41 -23.17 -14.01
N HIS A 318 -10.64 -22.88 -15.05
CA HIS A 318 -9.81 -21.68 -15.07
C HIS A 318 -10.60 -20.46 -15.53
N ILE A 319 -10.34 -19.32 -14.90
CA ILE A 319 -10.92 -18.02 -15.27
C ILE A 319 -9.77 -17.12 -15.73
N LEU A 320 -9.97 -16.48 -16.89
CA LEU A 320 -9.06 -15.53 -17.49
C LEU A 320 -9.76 -14.19 -17.65
N VAL A 321 -9.08 -13.11 -17.31
CA VAL A 321 -9.58 -11.73 -17.43
C VAL A 321 -8.69 -10.98 -18.42
N PRO A 322 -9.08 -10.88 -19.70
CA PRO A 322 -8.32 -10.10 -20.66
C PRO A 322 -8.55 -8.61 -20.46
N ASP A 323 -7.56 -7.80 -20.87
CA ASP A 323 -7.63 -6.33 -20.80
C ASP A 323 -8.42 -5.77 -21.99
N PHE A 324 -8.27 -6.39 -23.16
CA PHE A 324 -8.95 -5.98 -24.38
C PHE A 324 -9.49 -7.17 -25.18
N ALA A 325 -10.52 -6.90 -25.96
CA ALA A 325 -10.93 -7.74 -27.08
C ALA A 325 -10.96 -6.91 -28.38
N PHE A 326 -10.38 -7.45 -29.44
CA PHE A 326 -10.40 -6.89 -30.77
C PHE A 326 -11.34 -7.69 -31.66
N THR A 327 -12.17 -7.01 -32.46
CA THR A 327 -13.05 -7.67 -33.42
C THR A 327 -12.94 -7.06 -34.82
N LYS A 328 -12.82 -7.91 -35.84
CA LYS A 328 -12.85 -7.52 -37.26
C LYS A 328 -13.26 -8.70 -38.12
N GLY A 329 -14.25 -8.51 -39.01
CA GLY A 329 -14.64 -9.53 -40.00
C GLY A 329 -14.98 -10.91 -39.42
N GLY A 330 -15.62 -10.98 -38.24
CA GLY A 330 -15.95 -12.25 -37.56
C GLY A 330 -14.83 -12.85 -36.72
N VAL A 331 -13.60 -12.32 -36.80
CA VAL A 331 -12.47 -12.74 -35.97
C VAL A 331 -12.50 -11.95 -34.65
N LYS A 332 -12.33 -12.66 -33.53
CA LYS A 332 -12.14 -12.10 -32.19
C LYS A 332 -10.78 -12.51 -31.65
N VAL A 333 -10.01 -11.53 -31.15
CA VAL A 333 -8.69 -11.73 -30.54
C VAL A 333 -8.66 -11.01 -29.20
N TYR A 334 -8.18 -11.68 -28.15
CA TYR A 334 -8.03 -11.10 -26.83
C TYR A 334 -6.60 -10.63 -26.62
N LEU A 335 -6.41 -9.58 -25.82
CA LEU A 335 -5.10 -9.15 -25.34
C LEU A 335 -5.12 -9.04 -23.83
N GLU A 336 -4.08 -9.60 -23.22
CA GLU A 336 -3.79 -9.39 -21.82
C GLU A 336 -2.40 -8.75 -21.69
N ILE A 337 -2.37 -7.61 -21.01
CA ILE A 337 -1.16 -6.94 -20.56
C ILE A 337 -0.81 -7.51 -19.19
N VAL A 338 0.31 -8.21 -19.10
CA VAL A 338 0.80 -8.80 -17.86
C VAL A 338 1.58 -7.73 -17.09
N GLY A 339 1.20 -7.54 -15.82
CA GLY A 339 1.91 -6.67 -14.89
C GLY A 339 3.24 -7.27 -14.45
N PHE A 340 3.43 -7.49 -13.15
CA PHE A 340 4.62 -8.18 -12.66
C PHE A 340 4.65 -9.63 -13.13
N TRP A 341 5.84 -10.14 -13.49
CA TRP A 341 5.96 -11.51 -14.01
C TRP A 341 7.33 -12.15 -13.73
N THR A 342 7.33 -13.48 -13.64
CA THR A 342 8.52 -14.34 -13.69
C THR A 342 8.42 -15.30 -14.85
N GLU A 343 9.54 -15.88 -15.29
CA GLU A 343 9.56 -16.87 -16.36
C GLU A 343 8.65 -18.07 -16.03
N ASP A 344 8.77 -18.59 -14.80
CA ASP A 344 7.95 -19.71 -14.32
C ASP A 344 6.45 -19.37 -14.30
N TYR A 345 6.09 -18.13 -13.94
CA TYR A 345 4.71 -17.66 -13.99
C TYR A 345 4.18 -17.64 -15.42
N LEU A 346 4.93 -17.04 -16.35
CA LEU A 346 4.54 -16.97 -17.77
C LEU A 346 4.41 -18.36 -18.38
N ARG A 347 5.34 -19.28 -18.09
CA ARG A 347 5.29 -20.67 -18.57
C ARG A 347 4.01 -21.37 -18.11
N ARG A 348 3.70 -21.33 -16.81
CA ARG A 348 2.45 -21.88 -16.26
C ARG A 348 1.21 -21.23 -16.86
N LYS A 349 1.24 -19.91 -17.11
CA LYS A 349 0.13 -19.18 -17.71
C LYS A 349 -0.09 -19.63 -19.16
N LEU A 350 0.96 -19.72 -19.96
CA LEU A 350 0.91 -20.19 -21.35
C LEU A 350 0.41 -21.63 -21.47
N GLU A 351 0.86 -22.54 -20.60
CA GLU A 351 0.34 -23.91 -20.55
C GLU A 351 -1.18 -23.95 -20.32
N LYS A 352 -1.69 -23.09 -19.42
CA LYS A 352 -3.13 -22.96 -19.19
C LYS A 352 -3.85 -22.35 -20.39
N LEU A 353 -3.27 -21.34 -21.03
CA LEU A 353 -3.85 -20.73 -22.22
C LEU A 353 -3.92 -21.70 -23.40
N ARG A 354 -2.93 -22.58 -23.58
CA ARG A 354 -2.95 -23.65 -24.60
C ARG A 354 -4.09 -24.64 -24.41
N SER A 355 -4.62 -24.77 -23.19
CA SER A 355 -5.82 -25.59 -22.93
C SER A 355 -7.12 -24.94 -23.39
N LEU A 356 -7.12 -23.62 -23.68
CA LEU A 356 -8.25 -22.90 -24.26
C LEU A 356 -8.36 -23.25 -25.75
N ARG A 357 -9.37 -24.04 -26.11
CA ARG A 357 -9.69 -24.27 -27.53
C ARG A 357 -10.48 -23.09 -28.08
N GLY A 358 -10.09 -22.61 -29.27
CA GLY A 358 -10.86 -21.61 -30.02
C GLY A 358 -10.76 -20.17 -29.48
N VAL A 359 -9.74 -19.86 -28.68
CA VAL A 359 -9.49 -18.51 -28.18
C VAL A 359 -8.18 -17.99 -28.78
N ASN A 360 -8.25 -16.96 -29.63
CA ASN A 360 -7.07 -16.25 -30.10
C ASN A 360 -6.66 -15.24 -29.02
N MET A 361 -5.43 -15.31 -28.54
CA MET A 361 -4.98 -14.49 -27.42
C MET A 361 -3.53 -14.04 -27.57
N ILE A 362 -3.31 -12.75 -27.34
CA ILE A 362 -2.00 -12.11 -27.28
C ILE A 362 -1.67 -11.84 -25.81
N LEU A 363 -0.45 -12.18 -25.40
CA LEU A 363 0.12 -11.75 -24.13
C LEU A 363 1.18 -10.67 -24.39
N ALA A 364 1.00 -9.50 -23.77
CA ALA A 364 2.00 -8.45 -23.76
C ALA A 364 2.64 -8.37 -22.36
N VAL A 365 3.97 -8.36 -22.30
CA VAL A 365 4.74 -8.27 -21.06
C VAL A 365 5.63 -7.02 -21.10
N ASP A 366 5.77 -6.31 -19.97
CA ASP A 366 6.76 -5.23 -19.84
C ASP A 366 8.04 -5.81 -19.23
N GLU A 367 9.15 -5.75 -19.95
CA GLU A 367 10.46 -6.22 -19.48
C GLU A 367 10.91 -5.53 -18.19
N ARG A 368 10.47 -4.29 -17.95
CA ARG A 368 10.79 -3.53 -16.73
C ARG A 368 10.05 -4.05 -15.51
N LEU A 369 8.98 -4.82 -15.69
CA LEU A 369 8.21 -5.48 -14.63
C LEU A 369 8.66 -6.93 -14.40
N ALA A 370 9.76 -7.35 -15.05
CA ALA A 370 10.37 -8.65 -14.83
C ALA A 370 10.91 -8.78 -13.39
N CYS A 371 10.43 -9.80 -12.70
CA CYS A 371 10.77 -10.15 -11.33
C CYS A 371 11.95 -11.14 -11.22
N SER A 372 12.41 -11.68 -12.34
CA SER A 372 13.54 -12.60 -12.50
C SER A 372 14.39 -12.23 -13.72
N SER A 373 15.64 -12.71 -13.81
CA SER A 373 16.44 -12.56 -15.04
C SER A 373 15.75 -13.30 -16.18
N PHE A 374 15.44 -12.59 -17.27
CA PHE A 374 14.86 -13.17 -18.46
C PHE A 374 15.97 -13.76 -19.34
N ARG A 375 15.89 -15.06 -19.62
CA ARG A 375 16.50 -15.63 -20.82
C ARG A 375 15.35 -15.82 -21.80
N GLU A 376 15.57 -15.49 -23.07
CA GLU A 376 14.56 -15.64 -24.12
C GLU A 376 13.80 -16.95 -23.91
N LEU A 377 12.52 -16.81 -23.57
CA LEU A 377 11.61 -17.94 -23.61
C LEU A 377 11.66 -18.40 -25.07
N GLY A 378 12.06 -19.65 -25.32
CA GLY A 378 12.03 -20.30 -26.64
C GLY A 378 10.60 -20.48 -27.15
N LEU A 379 9.88 -19.37 -27.27
CA LEU A 379 8.51 -19.20 -27.72
C LEU A 379 8.53 -18.64 -29.14
N GLY A 380 9.37 -19.22 -29.99
CA GLY A 380 9.14 -19.17 -31.42
C GLY A 380 7.75 -19.76 -31.68
N ASP A 381 6.87 -18.92 -32.20
CA ASP A 381 5.51 -19.21 -32.62
C ASP A 381 4.49 -19.52 -31.50
N VAL A 382 3.98 -18.46 -30.91
CA VAL A 382 2.61 -18.44 -30.38
C VAL A 382 1.81 -17.47 -31.25
N ILE A 383 1.23 -18.00 -32.33
CA ILE A 383 0.26 -17.32 -33.20
C ILE A 383 -1.15 -17.62 -32.69
#